data_AF-A0AB34TGE7-F1
#
_entry.id   AF-A0AB34TGE7-F1
#
_cell.length_a   1.000
_cell.length_b   1.000
_cell.length_c   1.000
_cell.angle_alpha   90.00
_cell.angle_beta   90.00
_cell.angle_gamma   90.00
#
_symmetry.space_group_name_H-M   'P 1'
#
loop_
_entity.id
_entity.type
_entity.pdbx_description
1 polymer ?
#
loop_
_entity_poly.entity_id
_entity_poly.type
_entity_poly.pdbx_seq_one_letter_code
_entity_poly.pdbx_strand_id
1 'polypeptide(L)'
;MTMQAPLPPPSLPDTADVAVLAGYGAPLLQALARRETPLPPGAGAGLVAALARIALALQADNPAQIRRQAGWWGRLLGRDVDREAEARALQSQLGVLALQAREQAQQLQRQLQLRAMAIAGHSAAAAALDAWVELAAVRLASLDIAGQAALSQRLDHLRRLATLRRLEAGQWQLLQDQDNVLLQRFARIHDVLLPAWRQAAAAGQAAAGATLAAKAATLHAQIDDEVAAAQARLP
;
A
#
# COMPACT_ATOMS: atom_id res chain seq x y z
N MET A 1 15.14 11.78 12.16
CA MET A 1 14.41 10.71 12.86
C MET A 1 14.26 11.12 14.31
N THR A 2 13.09 11.61 14.71
CA THR A 2 12.80 11.86 16.13
C THR A 2 12.54 10.50 16.78
N MET A 3 13.46 10.05 17.65
CA MET A 3 13.22 8.87 18.47
C MET A 3 11.96 9.12 19.30
N GLN A 4 10.89 8.37 19.04
CA GLN A 4 9.73 8.39 19.91
C GLN A 4 10.18 7.93 21.31
N ALA A 5 9.79 8.68 22.34
CA ALA A 5 10.07 8.30 23.72
C ALA A 5 9.57 6.85 23.99
N PRO A 6 10.21 6.07 24.87
CA PRO A 6 9.70 4.74 25.23
C PRO A 6 8.29 4.85 25.86
N LEU A 7 7.47 3.80 25.68
CA LEU A 7 6.19 3.70 26.39
C LEU A 7 6.46 3.47 27.89
N PRO A 8 5.60 4.00 28.78
CA PRO A 8 5.79 3.81 30.21
C PRO A 8 5.67 2.32 30.56
N PRO A 9 6.57 1.79 31.40
CA PRO A 9 6.50 0.39 31.84
C PRO A 9 5.24 0.16 32.69
N PRO A 10 4.72 -1.07 32.72
CA PRO A 10 3.59 -1.42 33.59
C PRO A 10 3.95 -1.20 35.06
N SER A 11 3.03 -0.61 35.82
CA SER A 11 3.24 -0.29 37.23
C SER A 11 1.94 -0.48 38.01
N LEU A 12 2.01 -1.16 39.15
CA LEU A 12 0.87 -1.37 40.03
C LEU A 12 0.76 -0.24 41.04
N PRO A 13 -0.43 0.38 41.21
CA PRO A 13 -0.64 1.36 42.27
C PRO A 13 -0.65 0.64 43.61
N ASP A 14 0.14 1.11 44.59
CA ASP A 14 0.18 0.52 45.93
C ASP A 14 -0.95 1.04 46.84
N THR A 15 -2.19 0.77 46.43
CA THR A 15 -3.39 1.17 47.17
C THR A 15 -4.56 0.24 46.86
N ALA A 16 -5.57 0.25 47.73
CA ALA A 16 -6.88 -0.35 47.51
C ALA A 16 -7.95 0.69 47.13
N ASP A 17 -7.56 1.96 46.97
CA ASP A 17 -8.48 3.04 46.58
C ASP A 17 -9.11 2.76 45.21
N VAL A 18 -10.44 2.61 45.22
CA VAL A 18 -11.28 2.32 44.06
C VAL A 18 -11.10 3.35 42.95
N ALA A 19 -10.95 4.64 43.28
CA ALA A 19 -10.76 5.69 42.28
C ALA A 19 -9.40 5.56 41.57
N VAL A 20 -8.36 5.20 42.32
CA VAL A 20 -7.02 4.97 41.75
C VAL A 20 -7.03 3.72 40.86
N LEU A 21 -7.69 2.65 41.29
CA LEU A 21 -7.82 1.41 40.52
C LEU A 21 -8.63 1.61 39.22
N ALA A 22 -9.70 2.41 39.26
CA ALA A 22 -10.46 2.79 38.07
C ALA A 22 -9.63 3.60 37.06
N GLY A 23 -8.65 4.38 37.55
CA GLY A 23 -7.70 5.15 36.74
C GLY A 23 -6.48 4.36 36.23
N TYR A 24 -6.36 3.06 36.54
CA TYR A 24 -5.19 2.24 36.19
C TYR A 24 -4.81 2.33 34.70
N GLY A 25 -3.53 2.45 34.38
CA GLY A 25 -3.08 2.60 32.99
C GLY A 25 -3.26 3.98 32.37
N ALA A 26 -3.75 4.99 33.12
CA ALA A 26 -3.83 6.36 32.62
C ALA A 26 -2.51 6.92 32.05
N PRO A 27 -1.32 6.68 32.66
CA PRO A 27 -0.05 7.13 32.09
C PRO A 27 0.22 6.52 30.71
N LEU A 28 -0.08 5.23 30.54
CA LEU A 28 0.04 4.55 29.24
C LEU A 28 -0.93 5.16 28.22
N LEU A 29 -2.21 5.31 28.56
CA LEU A 29 -3.20 5.87 27.64
C LEU A 29 -2.84 7.30 27.21
N GLN A 30 -2.33 8.11 28.13
CA GLN A 30 -1.86 9.46 27.79
C GLN A 30 -0.64 9.42 26.86
N ALA A 31 0.29 8.50 27.08
CA ALA A 31 1.45 8.31 26.20
C ALA A 31 1.05 7.80 24.81
N LEU A 32 0.00 6.97 24.71
CA LEU A 32 -0.54 6.47 23.44
C LEU A 32 -1.29 7.56 22.66
N ALA A 33 -2.13 8.36 23.33
CA ALA A 33 -2.87 9.45 22.70
C ALA A 33 -1.93 10.49 22.04
N ARG A 34 -0.76 10.76 22.64
CA ARG A 34 0.26 11.67 22.07
C ARG A 34 0.95 11.12 20.81
N ARG A 35 0.79 9.82 20.50
CA ARG A 35 1.44 9.16 19.36
C ARG A 35 0.51 8.92 18.19
N GLU A 36 -0.76 9.31 18.30
CA GLU A 36 -1.71 9.12 17.20
C GLU A 36 -1.23 9.87 15.97
N THR A 37 -0.93 9.09 14.94
CA THR A 37 -0.41 9.61 13.67
C THR A 37 -1.51 9.41 12.63
N PRO A 38 -2.08 10.49 12.06
CA PRO A 38 -2.99 10.35 10.94
C PRO A 38 -2.18 9.84 9.75
N LEU A 39 -2.65 8.76 9.12
CA LEU A 39 -1.98 8.19 7.97
C LEU A 39 -2.73 8.56 6.67
N PRO A 40 -1.99 8.81 5.58
CA PRO A 40 -2.57 9.23 4.32
C PRO A 40 -3.40 8.11 3.67
N PRO A 41 -4.46 8.46 2.92
CA PRO A 41 -5.23 7.51 2.13
C PRO A 41 -4.37 6.85 1.04
N GLY A 42 -4.78 5.67 0.57
CA GLY A 42 -4.00 4.81 -0.33
C GLY A 42 -3.54 5.49 -1.62
N ALA A 43 -2.24 5.41 -1.93
CA ALA A 43 -1.63 6.14 -3.06
C ALA A 43 -1.31 5.29 -4.31
N GLY A 44 -1.89 4.09 -4.42
CA GLY A 44 -1.67 3.24 -5.59
C GLY A 44 -2.18 3.85 -6.91
N ALA A 45 -3.18 4.73 -6.85
CA ALA A 45 -3.84 5.30 -8.03
C ALA A 45 -2.89 6.05 -8.98
N GLY A 46 -1.94 6.81 -8.43
CA GLY A 46 -0.96 7.56 -9.23
C GLY A 46 -0.05 6.64 -10.04
N LEU A 47 0.40 5.54 -9.44
CA LEU A 47 1.24 4.53 -10.10
C LEU A 47 0.45 3.75 -11.16
N VAL A 48 -0.79 3.34 -10.86
CA VAL A 48 -1.66 2.66 -11.83
C VAL A 48 -1.94 3.55 -13.05
N ALA A 49 -2.21 4.84 -12.84
CA ALA A 49 -2.41 5.79 -13.93
C ALA A 49 -1.14 5.98 -14.78
N ALA A 50 0.05 6.01 -14.16
CA ALA A 50 1.31 6.09 -14.89
C ALA A 50 1.59 4.83 -15.73
N LEU A 51 1.32 3.65 -15.17
CA LEU A 51 1.42 2.37 -15.88
C LEU A 51 0.46 2.29 -17.08
N ALA A 52 -0.78 2.76 -16.92
CA ALA A 52 -1.75 2.81 -18.00
C ALA A 52 -1.30 3.70 -19.18
N ARG A 53 -0.64 4.83 -18.89
CA ARG A 53 -0.05 5.70 -19.93
C ARG A 53 1.11 5.03 -20.67
N ILE A 54 1.93 4.25 -19.97
CA ILE A 54 3.00 3.46 -20.61
C ILE A 54 2.39 2.42 -21.54
N ALA A 55 1.39 1.66 -21.10
CA ALA A 55 0.70 0.69 -21.96
C ALA A 55 0.11 1.36 -23.21
N LEU A 56 -0.58 2.50 -23.05
CA LEU A 56 -1.14 3.24 -24.18
C LEU A 56 -0.07 3.76 -25.15
N ALA A 57 1.09 4.17 -24.66
CA ALA A 57 2.22 4.58 -25.50
C ALA A 57 2.82 3.42 -26.31
N LEU A 58 2.79 2.19 -25.77
CA LEU A 58 3.28 0.99 -26.46
C LEU A 58 2.35 0.53 -27.60
N GLN A 59 1.08 0.91 -27.55
CA GLN A 59 0.11 0.59 -28.60
C GLN A 59 0.38 1.31 -29.94
N ALA A 60 1.21 2.37 -29.93
CA ALA A 60 1.58 3.14 -31.12
C ALA A 60 2.27 2.30 -32.21
N ASP A 61 3.07 1.31 -31.81
CA ASP A 61 3.79 0.40 -32.73
C ASP A 61 2.91 -0.72 -33.29
N ASN A 62 1.64 -0.81 -32.86
CA ASN A 62 0.72 -1.86 -33.33
C ASN A 62 -0.69 -1.31 -33.64
N PRO A 63 -0.85 -0.50 -34.70
CA PRO A 63 -2.12 0.11 -35.06
C PRO A 63 -3.20 -0.94 -35.42
N ALA A 64 -2.82 -2.16 -35.77
CA ALA A 64 -3.76 -3.27 -35.94
C ALA A 64 -4.45 -3.68 -34.63
N GLN A 65 -3.80 -3.52 -33.49
CA GLN A 65 -4.30 -3.86 -32.16
C GLN A 65 -5.26 -2.77 -31.63
N ILE A 66 -4.91 -1.49 -31.82
CA ILE A 66 -5.81 -0.34 -31.56
C ILE A 66 -7.13 -0.51 -32.32
N ARG A 67 -7.04 -0.89 -33.60
CA ARG A 67 -8.20 -1.16 -34.47
C ARG A 67 -9.03 -2.39 -34.08
N ARG A 68 -8.56 -3.29 -33.21
CA ARG A 68 -9.37 -4.43 -32.72
C ARG A 68 -10.13 -4.10 -31.44
N GLN A 69 -9.58 -3.26 -30.58
CA GLN A 69 -10.23 -2.82 -29.34
C GLN A 69 -11.27 -1.73 -29.57
N ALA A 70 -11.15 -0.95 -30.65
CA ALA A 70 -12.21 -0.06 -31.10
C ALA A 70 -13.36 -0.86 -31.73
N GLY A 71 -14.47 -0.98 -30.99
CA GLY A 71 -15.74 -1.45 -31.53
C GLY A 71 -16.17 -0.62 -32.74
N TRP A 72 -17.03 -1.19 -33.60
CA TRP A 72 -17.55 -0.57 -34.84
C TRP A 72 -17.90 0.93 -34.71
N TRP A 73 -18.42 1.36 -33.56
CA TRP A 73 -18.78 2.75 -33.28
C TRP A 73 -17.60 3.74 -33.12
N GLY A 74 -16.40 3.27 -32.75
CA GLY A 74 -15.20 4.12 -32.68
C GLY A 74 -14.67 4.52 -34.05
N ARG A 75 -14.77 3.61 -35.03
CA ARG A 75 -14.33 3.80 -36.43
C ARG A 75 -15.12 4.87 -37.17
N LEU A 76 -16.40 5.05 -36.83
CA LEU A 76 -17.28 5.99 -37.52
C LEU A 76 -17.13 7.43 -37.00
N LEU A 77 -16.52 7.63 -35.82
CA LEU A 77 -16.42 8.92 -35.13
C LEU A 77 -14.99 9.51 -35.12
N GLY A 78 -14.04 8.92 -35.84
CA GLY A 78 -12.64 9.43 -35.91
C GLY A 78 -11.81 9.22 -34.64
N ARG A 79 -12.39 8.67 -33.56
CA ARG A 79 -11.71 8.38 -32.29
C ARG A 79 -10.51 7.44 -32.40
N ASP A 80 -10.47 6.63 -33.46
CA ASP A 80 -9.34 5.72 -33.71
C ASP A 80 -8.09 6.48 -34.18
N VAL A 81 -8.28 7.55 -34.95
CA VAL A 81 -7.18 8.40 -35.44
C VAL A 81 -6.62 9.25 -34.30
N ASP A 82 -7.48 9.76 -33.42
CA ASP A 82 -7.06 10.51 -32.23
C ASP A 82 -6.26 9.63 -31.27
N ARG A 83 -6.70 8.39 -31.04
CA ARG A 83 -5.94 7.44 -30.21
C ARG A 83 -4.63 7.00 -30.85
N GLU A 84 -4.58 6.86 -32.17
CA GLU A 84 -3.34 6.52 -32.88
C GLU A 84 -2.35 7.71 -32.85
N ALA A 85 -2.84 8.94 -33.00
CA ALA A 85 -2.02 10.15 -32.86
C ALA A 85 -1.54 10.37 -31.42
N GLU A 86 -2.40 10.16 -30.43
CA GLU A 86 -2.07 10.20 -29.00
C GLU A 86 -1.02 9.14 -28.64
N ALA A 87 -1.20 7.90 -29.11
CA ALA A 87 -0.23 6.83 -28.89
C ALA A 87 1.13 7.17 -29.50
N ARG A 88 1.18 7.68 -30.74
CA ARG A 88 2.45 8.10 -31.39
C ARG A 88 3.12 9.28 -30.67
N ALA A 89 2.34 10.26 -30.21
CA ALA A 89 2.85 11.36 -29.40
C ALA A 89 3.46 10.83 -28.09
N LEU A 90 2.77 9.91 -27.41
CA LEU A 90 3.24 9.31 -26.16
C LEU A 90 4.43 8.35 -26.37
N GLN A 91 4.54 7.70 -27.52
CA GLN A 91 5.68 6.86 -27.87
C GLN A 91 6.98 7.66 -27.88
N SER A 92 6.96 8.87 -28.46
CA SER A 92 8.10 9.80 -28.42
C SER A 92 8.48 10.22 -26.98
N GLN A 93 7.55 10.07 -26.04
CA GLN A 93 7.67 10.44 -24.63
C GLN A 93 7.82 9.23 -23.69
N LEU A 94 8.02 8.01 -24.21
CA LEU A 94 8.14 6.78 -23.40
C LEU A 94 9.21 6.88 -22.30
N GLY A 95 10.31 7.61 -22.55
CA GLY A 95 11.33 7.88 -21.53
C GLY A 95 10.81 8.74 -20.37
N VAL A 96 10.01 9.77 -20.67
CA VAL A 96 9.38 10.65 -19.68
C VAL A 96 8.30 9.90 -18.90
N LEU A 97 7.47 9.11 -19.57
CA LEU A 97 6.45 8.28 -18.92
C LEU A 97 7.06 7.26 -17.96
N ALA A 98 8.18 6.63 -18.33
CA ALA A 98 8.92 5.73 -17.46
C ALA A 98 9.46 6.44 -16.20
N LEU A 99 9.98 7.67 -16.36
CA LEU A 99 10.43 8.50 -15.24
C LEU A 99 9.29 8.88 -14.30
N GLN A 100 8.14 9.29 -14.85
CA GLN A 100 6.93 9.60 -14.06
C GLN A 100 6.45 8.37 -13.29
N ALA A 101 6.40 7.19 -13.92
CA ALA A 101 6.03 5.96 -13.22
C ALA A 101 7.00 5.62 -12.07
N ARG A 102 8.31 5.86 -12.26
CA ARG A 102 9.31 5.70 -11.20
C ARG A 102 9.09 6.66 -10.05
N GLU A 103 8.77 7.93 -10.33
CA GLU A 103 8.46 8.91 -9.28
C GLU A 103 7.24 8.48 -8.46
N GLN A 104 6.18 8.02 -9.12
CA GLN A 104 5.00 7.48 -8.44
C GLN A 104 5.32 6.24 -7.60
N ALA A 105 6.16 5.34 -8.11
CA ALA A 105 6.63 4.17 -7.36
C ALA A 105 7.45 4.57 -6.11
N GLN A 106 8.31 5.59 -6.22
CA GLN A 106 9.06 6.11 -5.07
C GLN A 106 8.15 6.79 -4.05
N GLN A 107 7.13 7.52 -4.49
CA GLN A 107 6.12 8.08 -3.60
C GLN A 107 5.38 6.98 -2.83
N LEU A 108 4.95 5.92 -3.53
CA LEU A 108 4.31 4.77 -2.90
C LEU A 108 5.24 4.06 -1.90
N GLN A 109 6.51 3.86 -2.24
CA GLN A 109 7.51 3.28 -1.34
C GLN A 109 7.70 4.11 -0.05
N ARG A 110 7.77 5.44 -0.16
CA ARG A 110 7.86 6.32 1.01
C ARG A 110 6.63 6.20 1.91
N GLN A 111 5.43 6.09 1.32
CA GLN A 111 4.22 5.88 2.09
C GLN A 111 4.17 4.51 2.75
N LEU A 112 4.66 3.45 2.09
CA LEU A 112 4.78 2.13 2.70
C LEU A 112 5.72 2.15 3.91
N GLN A 113 6.81 2.92 3.88
CA GLN A 113 7.69 3.08 5.04
C GLN A 113 6.97 3.75 6.21
N LEU A 114 6.22 4.83 5.94
CA LEU A 114 5.40 5.49 6.97
C LEU A 114 4.33 4.54 7.53
N ARG A 115 3.71 3.73 6.66
CA ARG A 115 2.73 2.72 7.05
C ARG A 115 3.33 1.63 7.91
N ALA A 116 4.50 1.11 7.55
CA ALA A 116 5.21 0.10 8.32
C ALA A 116 5.55 0.61 9.74
N MET A 117 5.97 1.87 9.86
CA MET A 117 6.20 2.50 11.17
C MET A 117 4.91 2.59 12.00
N ALA A 118 3.78 2.93 11.39
CA ALA A 118 2.50 2.96 12.07
C ALA A 118 2.07 1.55 12.53
N ILE A 119 2.14 0.55 11.65
CA ILE A 119 1.83 -0.86 11.98
C ILE A 119 2.66 -1.31 13.19
N ALA A 120 3.96 -1.04 13.18
CA ALA A 120 4.83 -1.36 14.32
C ALA A 120 4.41 -0.60 15.59
N GLY A 121 4.02 0.68 15.47
CA GLY A 121 3.49 1.48 16.57
C GLY A 121 2.20 0.92 17.17
N HIS A 122 1.23 0.53 16.35
CA HIS A 122 -0.03 -0.09 16.80
C HIS A 122 0.22 -1.45 17.46
N SER A 123 1.10 -2.27 16.89
CA SER A 123 1.50 -3.56 17.49
C SER A 123 2.20 -3.38 18.83
N ALA A 124 3.13 -2.42 18.95
CA ALA A 124 3.80 -2.10 20.21
C ALA A 124 2.82 -1.55 21.26
N ALA A 125 1.85 -0.74 20.84
CA ALA A 125 0.79 -0.25 21.72
C ALA A 125 -0.07 -1.40 22.27
N ALA A 126 -0.45 -2.37 21.43
CA ALA A 126 -1.18 -3.56 21.86
C ALA A 126 -0.38 -4.36 22.89
N ALA A 127 0.90 -4.65 22.61
CA ALA A 127 1.77 -5.38 23.52
C ALA A 127 1.96 -4.66 24.87
N ALA A 128 2.07 -3.32 24.86
CA ALA A 128 2.14 -2.55 26.09
C ALA A 128 0.82 -2.64 26.89
N LEU A 129 -0.33 -2.56 26.23
CA LEU A 129 -1.63 -2.72 26.90
C LEU A 129 -1.76 -4.12 27.54
N ASP A 130 -1.33 -5.18 26.85
CA ASP A 130 -1.33 -6.54 27.40
C ASP A 130 -0.44 -6.65 28.63
N ALA A 131 0.79 -6.11 28.58
CA ALA A 131 1.71 -6.15 29.71
C ALA A 131 1.15 -5.44 30.96
N TRP A 132 0.44 -4.32 30.76
CA TRP A 132 -0.28 -3.66 31.85
C TRP A 132 -1.45 -4.50 32.37
N VAL A 133 -2.17 -5.21 31.49
CA VAL A 133 -3.27 -6.11 31.89
C VAL A 133 -2.75 -7.31 32.69
N GLU A 134 -1.70 -7.96 32.21
CA GLU A 134 -1.09 -9.13 32.85
C GLU A 134 -0.58 -8.82 34.25
N LEU A 135 0.15 -7.69 34.40
CA LEU A 135 0.66 -7.27 35.70
C LEU A 135 -0.47 -7.02 36.70
N ALA A 136 -1.55 -6.35 36.29
CA ALA A 136 -2.67 -6.04 37.17
C ALA A 136 -3.57 -7.24 37.49
N ALA A 137 -3.63 -8.24 36.62
CA ALA A 137 -4.40 -9.45 36.87
C ALA A 137 -3.92 -10.18 38.15
N VAL A 138 -2.61 -10.15 38.44
CA VAL A 138 -2.04 -10.74 39.66
C VAL A 138 -2.56 -10.07 40.94
N ARG A 139 -2.92 -8.78 40.88
CA ARG A 139 -3.39 -8.01 42.04
C ARG A 139 -4.87 -8.25 42.36
N LEU A 140 -5.67 -8.73 41.42
CA LEU A 140 -7.12 -8.88 41.59
C LEU A 140 -7.49 -9.69 42.85
N ALA A 141 -6.86 -10.84 43.08
CA ALA A 141 -7.18 -11.72 44.21
C ALA A 141 -6.87 -11.10 45.59
N SER A 142 -6.05 -10.05 45.64
CA SER A 142 -5.64 -9.38 46.89
C SER A 142 -6.57 -8.21 47.28
N LEU A 143 -7.47 -7.80 46.39
CA LEU A 143 -8.37 -6.67 46.60
C LEU A 143 -9.70 -7.10 47.24
N ASP A 144 -10.38 -6.16 47.87
CA ASP A 144 -11.76 -6.32 48.32
C ASP A 144 -12.74 -6.32 47.12
N ILE A 145 -14.02 -6.59 47.37
CA ILE A 145 -15.03 -6.73 46.30
C ILE A 145 -15.12 -5.46 45.44
N ALA A 146 -15.07 -4.28 46.07
CA ALA A 146 -15.16 -3.01 45.35
C ALA A 146 -13.92 -2.74 44.48
N GLY A 147 -12.72 -2.97 45.02
CA GLY A 147 -11.47 -2.85 44.27
C GLY A 147 -11.35 -3.86 43.14
N GLN A 148 -11.79 -5.11 43.37
CA GLN A 148 -11.85 -6.15 42.35
C GLN A 148 -12.75 -5.74 41.17
N ALA A 149 -13.94 -5.23 41.45
CA ALA A 149 -14.88 -4.80 40.41
C ALA A 149 -14.29 -3.64 39.57
N ALA A 150 -13.75 -2.61 40.23
CA ALA A 150 -13.18 -1.45 39.55
C ALA A 150 -11.96 -1.81 38.69
N LEU A 151 -11.03 -2.60 39.23
CA LEU A 151 -9.85 -3.04 38.48
C LEU A 151 -10.26 -3.96 37.32
N SER A 152 -11.19 -4.91 37.52
CA SER A 152 -11.65 -5.81 36.46
C SER A 152 -12.25 -5.06 35.27
N GLN A 153 -13.16 -4.10 35.54
CA GLN A 153 -13.74 -3.27 34.50
C GLN A 153 -12.66 -2.52 33.71
N ARG A 154 -11.65 -2.01 34.43
CA ARG A 154 -10.56 -1.28 33.81
C ARG A 154 -9.68 -2.17 32.95
N LEU A 155 -9.36 -3.39 33.40
CA LEU A 155 -8.61 -4.37 32.61
C LEU A 155 -9.36 -4.77 31.34
N ASP A 156 -10.67 -4.96 31.41
CA ASP A 156 -11.49 -5.24 30.23
C ASP A 156 -11.46 -4.11 29.21
N HIS A 157 -11.47 -2.85 29.67
CA HIS A 157 -11.28 -1.71 28.78
C HIS A 157 -9.90 -1.73 28.09
N LEU A 158 -8.82 -1.98 28.83
CA LEU A 158 -7.47 -2.07 28.26
C LEU A 158 -7.35 -3.23 27.25
N ARG A 159 -7.95 -4.39 27.53
CA ARG A 159 -8.01 -5.53 26.60
C ARG A 159 -8.73 -5.17 25.31
N ARG A 160 -9.87 -4.49 25.40
CA ARG A 160 -10.62 -4.03 24.21
C ARG A 160 -9.77 -3.07 23.37
N LEU A 161 -9.07 -2.14 24.00
CA LEU A 161 -8.13 -1.25 23.31
C LEU A 161 -6.98 -2.03 22.65
N ALA A 162 -6.40 -3.03 23.32
CA ALA A 162 -5.34 -3.86 22.73
C ALA A 162 -5.84 -4.59 21.47
N THR A 163 -7.03 -5.18 21.54
CA THR A 163 -7.67 -5.82 20.39
C THR A 163 -7.92 -4.83 19.25
N LEU A 164 -8.41 -3.62 19.54
CA LEU A 164 -8.59 -2.58 18.53
C LEU A 164 -7.26 -2.22 17.84
N ARG A 165 -6.18 -2.03 18.61
CA ARG A 165 -4.86 -1.72 18.04
C ARG A 165 -4.33 -2.84 17.14
N ARG A 166 -4.57 -4.11 17.47
CA ARG A 166 -4.21 -5.24 16.59
C ARG A 166 -5.05 -5.27 15.31
N LEU A 167 -6.36 -5.02 15.42
CA LEU A 167 -7.24 -4.95 14.25
C LEU A 167 -6.82 -3.84 13.31
N GLU A 168 -6.51 -2.66 13.84
CA GLU A 168 -5.90 -1.56 13.07
C GLU A 168 -4.61 -2.07 12.42
N ALA A 169 -3.61 -2.53 13.16
CA ALA A 169 -2.36 -3.03 12.56
C ALA A 169 -2.59 -4.05 11.42
N GLY A 170 -3.53 -4.99 11.59
CA GLY A 170 -3.90 -5.98 10.59
C GLY A 170 -4.54 -5.41 9.32
N GLN A 171 -5.47 -4.46 9.45
CA GLN A 171 -6.08 -3.79 8.29
C GLN A 171 -5.03 -3.04 7.47
N TRP A 172 -4.08 -2.41 8.15
CA TRP A 172 -3.02 -1.66 7.52
C TRP A 172 -1.98 -2.58 6.86
N GLN A 173 -1.70 -3.74 7.47
CA GLN A 173 -0.86 -4.77 6.87
C GLN A 173 -1.46 -5.28 5.55
N LEU A 174 -2.77 -5.51 5.51
CA LEU A 174 -3.45 -5.93 4.29
C LEU A 174 -3.31 -4.88 3.16
N LEU A 175 -3.44 -3.60 3.48
CA LEU A 175 -3.21 -2.52 2.50
C LEU A 175 -1.74 -2.47 2.06
N GLN A 176 -0.80 -2.68 2.99
CA GLN A 176 0.63 -2.73 2.69
C GLN A 176 0.98 -3.87 1.74
N ASP A 177 0.44 -5.06 1.97
CA ASP A 177 0.68 -6.23 1.12
C ASP A 177 0.12 -6.01 -0.30
N GLN A 178 -1.04 -5.35 -0.41
CA GLN A 178 -1.61 -4.96 -1.71
C GLN A 178 -0.71 -3.99 -2.49
N ASP A 179 -0.24 -2.93 -1.84
CA ASP A 179 0.65 -1.92 -2.42
C ASP A 179 2.02 -2.53 -2.79
N ASN A 180 2.53 -3.48 -2.01
CA ASN A 180 3.76 -4.22 -2.33
C ASN A 180 3.64 -5.01 -3.64
N VAL A 181 2.52 -5.69 -3.86
CA VAL A 181 2.32 -6.41 -5.13
C VAL A 181 2.23 -5.42 -6.29
N LEU A 182 1.62 -4.25 -6.12
CA LEU A 182 1.62 -3.22 -7.18
C LEU A 182 3.05 -2.77 -7.53
N LEU A 183 3.91 -2.56 -6.52
CA LEU A 183 5.33 -2.25 -6.74
C LEU A 183 6.09 -3.38 -7.44
N GLN A 184 5.81 -4.64 -7.12
CA GLN A 184 6.41 -5.79 -7.81
C GLN A 184 6.02 -5.83 -9.28
N ARG A 185 4.76 -5.55 -9.62
CA ARG A 185 4.30 -5.45 -11.01
C ARG A 185 4.99 -4.31 -11.74
N PHE A 186 5.08 -3.14 -11.11
CA PHE A 186 5.84 -2.02 -11.65
C PHE A 186 7.30 -2.40 -11.93
N ALA A 187 7.99 -3.03 -10.97
CA ALA A 187 9.38 -3.47 -11.15
C ALA A 187 9.50 -4.47 -12.32
N ARG A 188 8.59 -5.43 -12.44
CA ARG A 188 8.57 -6.38 -13.57
C ARG A 188 8.39 -5.65 -14.91
N ILE A 189 7.46 -4.70 -15.00
CA ILE A 189 7.27 -3.90 -16.22
C ILE A 189 8.51 -3.08 -16.52
N HIS A 190 9.02 -2.33 -15.54
CA HIS A 190 10.08 -1.35 -15.72
C HIS A 190 11.45 -1.99 -15.96
N ASP A 191 11.80 -3.03 -15.20
CA ASP A 191 13.15 -3.60 -15.19
C ASP A 191 13.32 -4.76 -16.18
N VAL A 192 12.22 -5.45 -16.53
CA VAL A 192 12.27 -6.67 -17.36
C VAL A 192 11.54 -6.47 -18.69
N LEU A 193 10.23 -6.19 -18.64
CA LEU A 193 9.38 -6.26 -19.84
C LEU A 193 9.65 -5.09 -20.81
N LEU A 194 9.70 -3.86 -20.29
CA LEU A 194 9.87 -2.66 -21.10
C LEU A 194 11.24 -2.60 -21.79
N PRO A 195 12.37 -2.91 -21.12
CA PRO A 195 13.68 -2.98 -21.79
C PRO A 195 13.73 -4.09 -22.84
N ALA A 196 13.20 -5.28 -22.54
CA ALA A 196 13.15 -6.40 -23.48
C ALA A 196 12.31 -6.07 -24.72
N TRP A 197 11.20 -5.36 -24.53
CA TRP A 197 10.35 -4.89 -25.62
C TRP A 197 11.09 -3.90 -26.50
N ARG A 198 11.76 -2.88 -25.92
CA ARG A 198 12.55 -1.90 -26.69
C ARG A 198 13.63 -2.57 -27.54
N GLN A 199 14.32 -3.56 -26.98
CA GLN A 199 15.34 -4.31 -27.70
C GLN A 199 14.74 -5.11 -28.87
N ALA A 200 13.61 -5.78 -28.65
CA ALA A 200 12.93 -6.55 -29.70
C ALA A 200 12.37 -5.64 -30.81
N ALA A 201 11.79 -4.49 -30.45
CA ALA A 201 11.24 -3.51 -31.38
C ALA A 201 12.33 -2.89 -32.26
N ALA A 202 13.45 -2.45 -31.66
CA ALA A 202 14.58 -1.90 -32.40
C ALA A 202 15.22 -2.94 -33.35
N ALA A 203 15.37 -4.19 -32.89
CA ALA A 203 15.94 -5.26 -33.73
C ALA A 203 15.01 -5.67 -34.88
N GLY A 204 13.69 -5.63 -34.68
CA GLY A 204 12.70 -5.90 -35.73
C GLY A 204 12.55 -4.79 -36.77
N GLN A 205 12.98 -3.55 -36.46
CA GLN A 205 13.06 -2.46 -37.43
C GLN A 205 14.37 -2.54 -38.25
N ALA A 206 15.47 -2.99 -37.64
CA ALA A 206 16.77 -3.12 -38.28
C ALA A 206 16.91 -4.37 -39.17
N ALA A 207 16.21 -5.45 -38.84
CA ALA A 207 16.14 -6.67 -39.63
C ALA A 207 14.68 -6.94 -40.03
N ALA A 208 14.42 -7.32 -41.28
CA ALA A 208 13.09 -7.73 -41.76
C ALA A 208 12.62 -9.09 -41.17
N GLY A 209 12.78 -9.29 -39.86
CA GLY A 209 12.58 -10.56 -39.17
C GLY A 209 11.23 -10.62 -38.47
N ALA A 210 10.28 -11.36 -39.06
CA ALA A 210 8.95 -11.62 -38.48
C ALA A 210 9.00 -12.19 -37.05
N THR A 211 10.02 -12.96 -36.71
CA THR A 211 10.21 -13.57 -35.37
C THR A 211 10.46 -12.53 -34.28
N LEU A 212 11.19 -11.45 -34.58
CA LEU A 212 11.49 -10.38 -33.61
C LEU A 212 10.28 -9.47 -33.39
N ALA A 213 9.52 -9.20 -34.45
CA ALA A 213 8.23 -8.52 -34.35
C ALA A 213 7.22 -9.32 -33.51
N ALA A 214 7.16 -10.65 -33.71
CA ALA A 214 6.34 -11.53 -32.87
C ALA A 214 6.77 -11.50 -31.39
N LYS A 215 8.08 -11.49 -31.11
CA LYS A 215 8.60 -11.35 -29.74
C LYS A 215 8.21 -10.02 -29.10
N ALA A 216 8.30 -8.90 -29.83
CA ALA A 216 7.85 -7.59 -29.34
C ALA A 216 6.35 -7.58 -29.04
N ALA A 217 5.52 -8.18 -29.90
CA ALA A 217 4.07 -8.29 -29.67
C ALA A 217 3.74 -9.12 -28.42
N THR A 218 4.43 -10.23 -28.18
CA THR A 218 4.25 -11.04 -26.96
C THR A 218 4.64 -10.26 -25.71
N LEU A 219 5.75 -9.52 -25.73
CA LEU A 219 6.18 -8.70 -24.60
C LEU A 219 5.21 -7.55 -24.31
N HIS A 220 4.63 -6.95 -25.35
CA HIS A 220 3.59 -5.93 -25.21
C HIS A 220 2.32 -6.51 -24.56
N ALA A 221 1.84 -7.68 -25.00
CA ALA A 221 0.69 -8.34 -24.38
C ALA A 221 0.92 -8.65 -22.90
N GLN A 222 2.14 -9.07 -22.53
CA GLN A 222 2.50 -9.28 -21.11
C GLN A 222 2.49 -7.98 -20.30
N ILE A 223 2.88 -6.84 -20.89
CA ILE A 223 2.78 -5.53 -20.22
C ILE A 223 1.31 -5.16 -20.02
N ASP A 224 0.46 -5.33 -21.05
CA ASP A 224 -0.98 -5.08 -20.94
C ASP A 224 -1.63 -5.94 -19.84
N ASP A 225 -1.28 -7.22 -19.75
CA ASP A 225 -1.80 -8.12 -18.71
C ASP A 225 -1.40 -7.64 -17.30
N GLU A 226 -0.15 -7.21 -17.10
CA GLU A 226 0.31 -6.68 -15.82
C GLU A 226 -0.38 -5.36 -15.46
N VAL A 227 -0.65 -4.49 -16.45
CA VAL A 227 -1.37 -3.23 -16.26
C VAL A 227 -2.85 -3.48 -15.97
N ALA A 228 -3.51 -4.40 -16.67
CA ALA A 228 -4.88 -4.79 -16.40
C ALA A 228 -5.02 -5.39 -14.99
N ALA A 229 -4.08 -6.22 -14.57
CA ALA A 229 -4.04 -6.76 -13.21
C ALA A 229 -3.79 -5.67 -12.14
N ALA A 230 -3.08 -4.59 -12.48
CA ALA A 230 -2.91 -3.43 -11.60
C ALA A 230 -4.18 -2.57 -11.53
N GLN A 231 -4.91 -2.42 -12.64
CA GLN A 231 -6.16 -1.64 -12.72
C GLN A 231 -7.33 -2.33 -12.02
N ALA A 232 -7.45 -3.65 -12.12
CA ALA A 232 -8.49 -4.44 -11.47
C ALA A 232 -8.48 -4.34 -9.93
N ARG A 233 -7.45 -3.68 -9.34
CA ARG A 233 -7.33 -3.40 -7.91
C ARG A 233 -7.90 -2.05 -7.48
N LEU A 234 -8.15 -1.14 -8.40
CA LEU A 234 -8.80 0.13 -8.06
C LEU A 234 -10.30 -0.14 -7.85
N PRO A 235 -10.91 0.36 -6.76
CA PRO A 235 -12.34 0.25 -6.51
C PRO A 235 -13.18 1.08 -7.50
#